data_AF-A0A1A6H088-F1
#
_entry.id   AF-A0A1A6H088-F1
#
_cell.length_a   1.000
_cell.length_b   1.000
_cell.length_c   1.000
_cell.angle_alpha   90.00
_cell.angle_beta   90.00
_cell.angle_gamma   90.00
#
_symmetry.space_group_name_H-M   'P 1'
#
loop_
_entity.id
_entity.type
_entity.pdbx_description
1 polymer ?
#
loop_
_entity_poly.entity_id
_entity_poly.type
_entity_poly.pdbx_seq_one_letter_code
_entity_poly.pdbx_strand_id
1 'polypeptide(L)'
;MINISHAWEEPLKHLVSAVPTLPGASNDMLKKANAVKDRNHVLQEGMKTILSRSQIEVEENAYPTWSGLADLQSSDEDTHLFAFYSLVRCLKRDTHKIDTYLKVLRCRVVFNNECF
;
A
#
# COMPACT_ATOMS: atom_id res chain seq x y z
N MET A 1 -6.78 0.92 -9.16
CA MET A 1 -6.67 1.11 -7.69
C MET A 1 -6.44 -0.20 -6.98
N ILE A 2 -7.31 -1.19 -7.19
CA ILE A 2 -7.22 -2.51 -6.57
C ILE A 2 -5.85 -3.19 -6.80
N ASN A 3 -5.33 -3.17 -8.03
CA ASN A 3 -3.99 -3.73 -8.35
C ASN A 3 -2.85 -3.05 -7.58
N ILE A 4 -2.94 -1.74 -7.31
CA ILE A 4 -1.91 -1.03 -6.53
C ILE A 4 -1.93 -1.57 -5.10
N SER A 5 -3.11 -1.67 -4.50
CA SER A 5 -3.26 -2.17 -3.14
C SER A 5 -2.88 -3.65 -3.02
N HIS A 6 -3.12 -4.49 -4.04
CA HIS A 6 -2.62 -5.87 -4.10
C HIS A 6 -1.10 -5.93 -4.19
N ALA A 7 -0.47 -5.12 -5.03
CA ALA A 7 0.99 -5.07 -5.14
C ALA A 7 1.69 -4.71 -3.82
N TRP A 8 1.00 -4.05 -2.89
CA TRP A 8 1.52 -3.68 -1.56
C TRP A 8 1.38 -4.78 -0.50
N GLU A 9 0.72 -5.91 -0.77
CA GLU A 9 0.49 -6.95 0.24
C GLU A 9 1.79 -7.57 0.76
N GLU A 10 2.64 -8.10 -0.13
CA GLU A 10 3.94 -8.67 0.23
C GLU A 10 4.93 -7.61 0.78
N PRO A 11 5.11 -6.45 0.13
CA PRO A 11 5.99 -5.40 0.65
C PRO A 11 5.64 -4.94 2.08
N LEU A 12 4.36 -4.89 2.44
CA LEU A 12 3.94 -4.50 3.80
C LEU A 12 4.25 -5.58 4.84
N LYS A 13 4.23 -6.87 4.48
CA LYS A 13 4.69 -7.96 5.38
C LYS A 13 6.18 -7.77 5.69
N HIS A 14 6.99 -7.55 4.65
CA HIS A 14 8.43 -7.33 4.79
C HIS A 14 8.77 -6.02 5.51
N LEU A 15 8.02 -4.94 5.26
CA LEU A 15 8.18 -3.67 5.98
C LEU A 15 8.01 -3.87 7.49
N VAL A 16 6.96 -4.58 7.91
CA VAL A 16 6.72 -4.88 9.34
C VAL A 16 7.88 -5.66 9.94
N SER A 17 8.40 -6.66 9.22
CA SER A 17 9.56 -7.45 9.67
C SER A 17 10.87 -6.66 9.71
N ALA A 18 11.03 -5.63 8.88
CA ALA A 18 12.22 -4.79 8.82
C ALA A 18 12.23 -3.65 9.86
N VAL A 19 11.09 -3.24 10.41
CA VAL A 19 11.06 -2.16 11.42
C VAL A 19 11.97 -2.45 12.63
N PRO A 20 11.96 -3.65 13.25
CA PRO A 20 12.79 -3.94 14.42
C PRO A 20 14.30 -3.95 14.13
N THR A 21 14.71 -4.04 12.86
CA THR A 21 16.13 -4.06 12.48
C THR A 21 16.72 -2.67 12.31
N LEU A 22 15.88 -1.62 12.34
CA LEU A 22 16.34 -0.24 12.18
C LEU A 22 17.04 0.28 13.45
N PRO A 23 18.13 1.04 13.30
CA PRO A 23 18.65 1.88 14.38
C PRO A 23 17.56 2.84 14.88
N GLY A 24 17.30 2.83 16.19
CA GLY A 24 16.27 3.69 16.80
C GLY A 24 14.83 3.25 16.56
N ALA A 25 14.60 2.00 16.14
CA ALA A 25 13.25 1.43 16.02
C ALA A 25 12.47 1.60 17.33
N SER A 26 11.24 2.12 17.22
CA SER A 26 10.32 2.26 18.35
C SER A 26 9.11 1.35 18.21
N ASN A 27 8.51 1.00 19.35
CA ASN A 27 7.25 0.25 19.36
C ASN A 27 6.14 0.96 18.58
N ASP A 28 6.14 2.30 18.58
CA ASP A 28 5.16 3.09 17.84
C ASP A 28 5.36 3.02 16.33
N MET A 29 6.61 2.90 15.85
CA MET A 29 6.89 2.63 14.43
C MET A 29 6.32 1.27 14.02
N LEU A 30 6.54 0.24 14.84
CA LEU A 30 6.04 -1.11 14.56
C LEU A 30 4.51 -1.18 14.59
N LYS A 31 3.87 -0.51 15.56
CA LYS A 31 2.41 -0.37 15.60
C LYS A 31 1.86 0.32 14.35
N LYS A 32 2.51 1.40 13.91
CA LYS A 32 2.10 2.11 12.68
C LYS A 32 2.26 1.24 11.44
N ALA A 33 3.37 0.53 11.29
CA ALA A 33 3.60 -0.36 10.15
C ALA A 33 2.53 -1.47 10.09
N ASN A 34 2.21 -2.09 11.23
CA ASN A 34 1.12 -3.07 11.31
C ASN A 34 -0.24 -2.45 10.98
N ALA A 35 -0.56 -1.28 11.54
CA ALA A 35 -1.82 -0.60 11.25
C ALA A 35 -1.96 -0.26 9.75
N VAL A 36 -0.88 0.08 9.06
CA VAL A 36 -0.92 0.32 7.60
C VAL A 36 -1.15 -0.98 6.83
N LYS A 37 -0.46 -2.07 7.20
CA LYS A 37 -0.69 -3.41 6.64
C LYS A 37 -2.16 -3.82 6.76
N ASP A 38 -2.73 -3.71 7.95
CA ASP A 38 -4.11 -4.13 8.22
C ASP A 38 -5.11 -3.23 7.48
N ARG A 39 -4.86 -1.91 7.44
CA ARG A 39 -5.70 -0.98 6.68
C ARG A 39 -5.63 -1.19 5.17
N ASN A 40 -4.49 -1.63 4.63
CA ASN A 40 -4.40 -2.00 3.21
C ASN A 40 -5.34 -3.18 2.90
N HIS A 41 -5.42 -4.17 3.79
CA HIS A 41 -6.37 -5.27 3.63
C HIS A 41 -7.83 -4.80 3.66
N VAL A 42 -8.20 -3.96 4.63
CA VAL A 42 -9.55 -3.35 4.69
C VAL A 42 -9.88 -2.57 3.40
N LEU A 43 -8.90 -1.83 2.87
CA LEU A 43 -9.04 -1.07 1.63
C LEU A 43 -9.29 -2.00 0.42
N GLN A 44 -8.58 -3.12 0.31
CA GLN A 44 -8.79 -4.12 -0.74
C GLN A 44 -10.22 -4.68 -0.69
N GLU A 45 -10.69 -5.09 0.48
CA GLU A 45 -12.04 -5.65 0.65
C GLU A 45 -13.13 -4.62 0.30
N GLY A 46 -12.93 -3.35 0.70
CA GLY A 46 -13.80 -2.25 0.29
C GLY A 46 -13.83 -2.06 -1.23
N MET A 47 -12.68 -2.10 -1.90
CA MET A 47 -12.60 -1.98 -3.36
C MET A 47 -13.24 -3.16 -4.09
N LYS A 48 -13.05 -4.40 -3.61
CA LYS A 48 -13.71 -5.60 -4.16
C LYS A 48 -15.23 -5.49 -4.05
N THR A 49 -15.72 -4.99 -2.91
CA THR A 49 -17.16 -4.76 -2.68
C THR A 49 -17.73 -3.69 -3.62
N ILE A 50 -16.99 -2.61 -3.88
CA ILE A 50 -17.42 -1.58 -4.84
C ILE A 50 -17.43 -2.17 -6.26
N LEU A 51 -16.41 -2.95 -6.61
CA LEU A 51 -16.28 -3.55 -7.92
C LEU A 51 -17.42 -4.53 -8.22
N SER A 52 -17.74 -5.43 -7.30
CA SER A 52 -18.82 -6.42 -7.47
C SER A 52 -20.19 -5.77 -7.70
N ARG A 53 -20.39 -4.54 -7.21
CA ARG A 53 -21.62 -3.76 -7.43
C ARG A 53 -21.63 -2.99 -8.75
N SER A 54 -20.47 -2.82 -9.40
CA SER A 54 -20.33 -1.99 -10.59
C SER A 54 -20.62 -2.71 -11.92
N GLN A 55 -20.89 -4.04 -11.90
CA GLN A 55 -21.03 -4.89 -13.09
C GLN A 55 -19.81 -4.85 -14.05
N ILE A 56 -18.69 -4.28 -13.62
CA ILE A 56 -17.43 -4.26 -14.37
C ILE A 56 -16.73 -5.59 -14.14
N GLU A 57 -16.58 -6.38 -15.21
CA GLU A 57 -15.63 -7.49 -15.22
C GLU A 57 -14.22 -6.90 -15.22
N VAL A 58 -13.47 -7.14 -14.14
CA VAL A 58 -12.05 -6.86 -14.10
C VAL A 58 -11.34 -8.15 -14.39
N GLU A 59 -10.67 -8.23 -15.53
CA GLU A 59 -9.67 -9.28 -15.75
C GLU A 59 -8.65 -9.21 -14.60
N GLU A 60 -8.39 -10.36 -13.99
CA GLU A 60 -7.26 -10.58 -13.08
C GLU A 60 -5.97 -10.30 -13.84
N ASN A 61 -5.61 -9.04 -13.92
CA ASN A 61 -4.37 -8.60 -14.51
C ASN A 61 -3.25 -8.81 -13.50
N ALA A 62 -2.14 -9.39 -13.95
CA ALA A 62 -0.92 -9.47 -13.16
C ALA A 62 -0.56 -8.08 -12.64
N TYR A 63 -0.47 -7.95 -11.31
CA TYR A 63 0.05 -6.74 -10.67
C TYR A 63 1.57 -6.85 -10.53
N PRO A 64 2.30 -5.72 -10.50
CA PRO A 64 3.76 -5.74 -10.45
C PRO A 64 4.25 -6.41 -9.16
N THR A 65 5.17 -7.35 -9.30
CA THR A 65 5.89 -7.97 -8.17
C THR A 65 6.95 -7.02 -7.64
N TRP A 66 7.06 -6.92 -6.32
CA TRP A 66 8.14 -6.19 -5.66
C TRP A 66 9.35 -7.10 -5.44
N SER A 67 10.54 -6.64 -5.86
CA SER A 67 11.80 -7.41 -5.81
C SER A 67 12.85 -6.82 -4.85
N GLY A 68 12.46 -5.91 -3.96
CA GLY A 68 13.40 -5.20 -3.08
C GLY A 68 13.77 -5.92 -1.78
N LEU A 69 13.46 -7.21 -1.63
CA LEU A 69 13.67 -7.94 -0.39
C LEU A 69 15.15 -8.07 -0.02
N ALA A 70 16.00 -8.35 -1.01
CA ALA A 70 17.44 -8.50 -0.80
C ALA A 70 18.05 -7.22 -0.22
N ASP A 71 17.75 -6.05 -0.81
CA ASP A 71 18.24 -4.77 -0.33
C ASP A 71 17.68 -4.43 1.07
N LEU A 72 16.41 -4.75 1.32
CA LEU A 72 15.76 -4.56 2.62
C LEU A 72 16.38 -5.46 3.72
N GLN A 73 16.98 -6.59 3.37
CA GLN A 73 17.64 -7.51 4.30
C GLN A 73 19.18 -7.38 4.28
N SER A 74 19.72 -6.38 3.57
CA SER A 74 21.15 -6.19 3.45
C SER A 74 21.81 -6.00 4.81
N SER A 75 22.99 -6.60 4.99
CA SER A 75 23.86 -6.34 6.13
C SER A 75 24.61 -5.01 6.01
N ASP A 76 24.66 -4.43 4.80
CA ASP A 76 25.16 -3.08 4.59
C ASP A 76 24.11 -2.07 5.04
N GLU A 77 24.47 -1.25 6.04
CA GLU A 77 23.54 -0.33 6.72
C GLU A 77 22.96 0.71 5.75
N ASP A 78 23.79 1.30 4.89
CA ASP A 78 23.34 2.31 3.93
C ASP A 78 22.33 1.72 2.93
N THR A 79 22.62 0.54 2.39
CA THR A 79 21.68 -0.19 1.52
C THR A 79 20.37 -0.51 2.24
N HIS A 80 20.44 -1.04 3.47
CA HIS A 80 19.26 -1.37 4.28
C HIS A 80 18.38 -0.14 4.55
N LEU A 81 18.99 0.95 5.01
CA LEU A 81 18.30 2.20 5.32
C LEU A 81 17.70 2.84 4.06
N PHE A 82 18.43 2.83 2.94
CA PHE A 82 17.95 3.34 1.67
C PHE A 82 16.78 2.52 1.12
N ALA A 83 16.83 1.19 1.22
CA ALA A 83 15.75 0.30 0.82
C ALA A 83 14.49 0.54 1.68
N PHE A 84 14.64 0.64 3.00
CA PHE A 84 13.54 0.95 3.91
C PHE A 84 12.91 2.32 3.60
N TYR A 85 13.74 3.36 3.45
CA TYR A 85 13.28 4.71 3.11
C TYR A 85 12.51 4.71 1.78
N SER A 86 13.07 4.07 0.74
CA SER A 86 12.46 3.99 -0.57
C SER A 86 11.11 3.28 -0.52
N LEU A 87 11.01 2.20 0.28
CA LEU A 87 9.78 1.45 0.49
C LEU A 87 8.68 2.33 1.11
N VAL A 88 8.98 3.03 2.20
CA VAL A 88 8.03 3.94 2.87
C VAL A 88 7.66 5.12 1.98
N ARG A 89 8.61 5.67 1.22
CA ARG A 89 8.36 6.77 0.28
C ARG A 89 7.40 6.36 -0.83
N CYS A 90 7.60 5.19 -1.43
CA CYS A 90 6.70 4.63 -2.44
C CYS A 90 5.31 4.35 -1.86
N LEU A 91 5.24 3.79 -0.65
CA LEU A 91 3.98 3.52 0.05
C LEU A 91 3.16 4.80 0.26
N LYS A 92 3.80 5.88 0.71
CA LYS A 92 3.17 7.20 0.85
C LYS A 92 2.60 7.70 -0.48
N ARG A 93 3.40 7.65 -1.55
CA ARG A 93 2.99 8.10 -2.90
C ARG A 93 1.78 7.32 -3.39
N ASP A 94 1.82 6.00 -3.28
CA ASP A 94 0.78 5.13 -3.83
C ASP A 94 -0.49 5.18 -2.99
N THR A 95 -0.39 5.33 -1.66
CA THR A 95 -1.53 5.59 -0.77
C THR A 95 -2.22 6.90 -1.14
N HIS A 96 -1.46 7.98 -1.35
CA HIS A 96 -2.02 9.26 -1.80
C HIS A 96 -2.73 9.14 -3.16
N LYS A 97 -2.16 8.36 -4.08
CA LYS A 97 -2.77 8.07 -5.38
C LYS A 97 -4.10 7.33 -5.24
N ILE A 98 -4.16 6.31 -4.38
CA ILE A 98 -5.40 5.57 -4.12
C ILE A 98 -6.46 6.48 -3.49
N ASP A 99 -6.12 7.25 -2.46
CA ASP A 99 -7.04 8.20 -1.81
C ASP A 99 -7.63 9.21 -2.82
N THR A 100 -6.76 9.80 -3.65
CA THR A 100 -7.18 10.74 -4.70
C THR A 100 -8.16 10.08 -5.67
N TYR A 101 -7.86 8.87 -6.14
CA TYR A 101 -8.74 8.16 -7.07
C TYR A 101 -10.06 7.75 -6.43
N LEU A 102 -10.08 7.38 -5.15
CA LEU A 102 -11.32 7.08 -4.44
C LEU A 102 -12.21 8.32 -4.28
N LYS A 103 -11.62 9.48 -3.97
CA LYS A 103 -12.36 10.75 -3.92
C LYS A 103 -12.98 11.10 -5.28
N VAL A 104 -12.21 10.96 -6.36
CA VAL A 104 -12.71 11.19 -7.73
C VAL A 104 -13.79 10.18 -8.10
N LEU A 105 -13.62 8.89 -7.77
CA LEU A 105 -14.62 7.86 -8.05
C LEU A 105 -15.92 8.14 -7.29
N ARG A 106 -15.84 8.45 -5.99
CA ARG A 106 -16.99 8.84 -5.18
C ARG A 106 -17.71 10.03 -5.81
N CYS A 107 -16.95 11.04 -6.22
CA CYS A 107 -17.49 12.23 -6.85
C CYS A 107 -18.29 11.92 -8.13
N ARG A 108 -17.74 11.09 -9.00
CA ARG A 108 -18.37 10.66 -10.26
C ARG A 108 -19.60 9.78 -10.03
N VAL A 109 -19.49 8.79 -9.17
CA VAL A 109 -20.50 7.72 -9.04
C VAL A 109 -21.64 8.11 -8.11
N VAL A 110 -21.34 8.81 -7.01
CA VAL A 110 -22.35 9.16 -5.98
C VAL A 110 -22.97 10.52 -6.26
N PHE A 111 -22.19 11.48 -6.75
CA PHE A 111 -22.61 12.87 -6.87
C PHE A 111 -22.69 13.36 -8.33
N ASN A 112 -22.50 12.49 -9.33
CA ASN A 112 -22.54 12.87 -10.74
C ASN A 112 -21.64 14.09 -11.09
N ASN A 113 -20.46 14.16 -10.46
CA ASN A 113 -19.48 15.26 -10.54
C ASN A 113 -19.85 16.57 -9.79
N GLU A 114 -20.96 16.62 -9.05
CA GLU A 114 -21.35 17.77 -8.23
C GLU A 114 -20.85 17.63 -6.78
N CYS A 115 -19.54 17.82 -6.60
CA CYS A 115 -18.85 17.51 -5.35
C CYS A 115 -18.60 18.79 -4.56
N PHE A 116 -19.58 19.15 -3.74
CA PHE A 116 -19.52 20.25 -2.78
C PHE A 116 -18.90 19.81 -1.45
#